data_AF-D9WZ12-F1
#
_entry.id   AF-D9WZ12-F1
#
_cell.length_a   1.000
_cell.length_b   1.000
_cell.length_c   1.000
_cell.angle_alpha   90.00
_cell.angle_beta   90.00
_cell.angle_gamma   90.00
#
_symmetry.space_group_name_H-M   'P 1'
#
loop_
_entity.id
_entity.type
_entity.pdbx_description
1 polymer ?
#
loop_
_entity_poly.entity_id
_entity_poly.type
_entity_poly.pdbx_seq_one_letter_code
_entity_poly.pdbx_strand_id
1 'polypeptide(L)'
;MATTDRQATTLALAHALSAAERGLAVIPLSRTKLPALRSPHRDAPVPAPCHGECGRLGHGVHDASSDPARIRELFAAAPWATGYGIACGLPPHHLIGLDLDVKTGTDSSAALRELALRHLFTIPPTVVIVTPSGGRHLWLSGPSEVVVPNSAGRLAPGIDIRGAGGYLVGPGSRTGQGVYAAAPGTAHLAPAPCPRSLLRLL
;
A
#
# COMPACT_ATOMS: atom_id res chain seq x y z
N MET A 1 -20.35 -19.44 3.00
CA MET A 1 -19.89 -18.03 2.98
C MET A 1 -19.07 -17.70 4.22
N ALA A 2 -19.59 -17.90 5.44
CA ALA A 2 -18.86 -17.58 6.69
C ALA A 2 -17.50 -18.29 6.88
N THR A 3 -17.37 -19.55 6.44
CA THR A 3 -16.11 -20.32 6.51
C THR A 3 -15.03 -19.77 5.58
N THR A 4 -15.41 -19.42 4.34
CA THR A 4 -14.53 -18.84 3.33
C THR A 4 -14.04 -17.46 3.73
N ASP A 5 -14.91 -16.63 4.30
CA ASP A 5 -14.53 -15.29 4.77
C ASP A 5 -13.60 -15.37 5.99
N ARG A 6 -13.87 -16.28 6.95
CA ARG A 6 -12.96 -16.52 8.08
C ARG A 6 -11.58 -17.00 7.61
N GLN A 7 -11.52 -17.89 6.64
CA GLN A 7 -10.26 -18.37 6.07
C GLN A 7 -9.49 -17.24 5.36
N ALA A 8 -10.20 -16.38 4.62
CA ALA A 8 -9.59 -15.22 3.96
C ALA A 8 -8.97 -14.25 4.97
N THR A 9 -9.66 -13.97 6.08
CA THR A 9 -9.15 -13.12 7.15
C THR A 9 -7.92 -13.72 7.82
N THR A 10 -7.90 -15.02 8.10
CA THR A 10 -6.72 -15.70 8.67
C THR A 10 -5.49 -15.59 7.76
N LEU A 11 -5.68 -15.78 6.44
CA LEU A 11 -4.59 -15.63 5.47
C LEU A 11 -4.12 -14.18 5.37
N ALA A 12 -5.05 -13.23 5.30
CA ALA A 12 -4.73 -11.81 5.26
C ALA A 12 -3.95 -11.36 6.52
N LEU A 13 -4.34 -11.83 7.70
CA LEU A 13 -3.61 -11.58 8.94
C LEU A 13 -2.20 -12.18 8.92
N ALA A 14 -2.05 -13.43 8.45
CA ALA A 14 -0.74 -14.07 8.35
C ALA A 14 0.21 -13.29 7.42
N HIS A 15 -0.29 -12.81 6.27
CA HIS A 15 0.49 -11.97 5.36
C HIS A 15 0.82 -10.60 5.96
N ALA A 16 -0.13 -9.97 6.66
CA ALA A 16 0.07 -8.71 7.35
C ALA A 16 1.17 -8.81 8.42
N LEU A 17 1.17 -9.90 9.21
CA LEU A 17 2.20 -10.16 10.21
C LEU A 17 3.58 -10.40 9.57
N SER A 18 3.64 -11.15 8.46
CA SER A 18 4.90 -11.35 7.73
C SER A 18 5.45 -10.05 7.12
N ALA A 19 4.57 -9.12 6.70
CA ALA A 19 4.99 -7.79 6.28
C ALA A 19 5.52 -6.96 7.47
N ALA A 20 4.87 -7.06 8.63
CA ALA A 20 5.27 -6.36 9.85
C ALA A 20 6.63 -6.82 10.39
N GLU A 21 6.96 -8.11 10.26
CA GLU A 21 8.31 -8.64 10.55
C GLU A 21 9.42 -7.97 9.70
N ARG A 22 9.06 -7.40 8.54
CA ARG A 22 9.97 -6.62 7.68
C ARG A 22 9.96 -5.11 7.99
N GLY A 23 9.34 -4.72 9.10
CA GLY A 23 9.21 -3.33 9.55
C GLY A 23 8.14 -2.54 8.81
N LEU A 24 7.22 -3.19 8.09
CA LEU A 24 6.15 -2.50 7.37
C LEU A 24 4.93 -2.30 8.28
N ALA A 25 4.49 -1.06 8.44
CA ALA A 25 3.25 -0.76 9.14
C ALA A 25 2.04 -1.13 8.27
N VAL A 26 1.10 -1.91 8.82
CA VAL A 26 -0.03 -2.48 8.06
C VAL A 26 -1.39 -2.21 8.70
N ILE A 27 -2.42 -2.22 7.86
CA ILE A 27 -3.84 -2.11 8.24
C ILE A 27 -4.69 -3.18 7.56
N PRO A 28 -5.79 -3.67 8.16
CA PRO A 28 -6.71 -4.56 7.49
C PRO A 28 -7.49 -3.82 6.38
N LEU A 29 -7.63 -4.46 5.21
CA LEU A 29 -8.44 -3.97 4.09
C LEU A 29 -9.60 -4.92 3.80
N SER A 30 -10.71 -4.34 3.36
CA SER A 30 -11.84 -5.09 2.83
C SER A 30 -11.60 -5.52 1.38
N ARG A 31 -12.54 -6.29 0.83
CA ARG A 31 -12.52 -6.76 -0.57
C ARG A 31 -12.49 -5.62 -1.60
N THR A 32 -12.89 -4.40 -1.21
CA THR A 32 -12.87 -3.20 -2.05
C THR A 32 -11.57 -2.41 -1.94
N LYS A 33 -10.56 -2.93 -1.22
CA LYS A 33 -9.23 -2.29 -0.99
C LYS A 33 -9.28 -1.06 -0.08
N LEU A 34 -10.42 -0.76 0.53
CA LEU A 34 -10.58 0.30 1.51
C LEU A 34 -10.28 -0.24 2.92
N PRO A 35 -9.84 0.61 3.87
CA PRO A 35 -9.68 0.20 5.27
C PRO A 35 -10.92 -0.54 5.77
N ALA A 36 -10.69 -1.69 6.39
CA ALA A 36 -11.78 -2.59 6.76
C ALA A 36 -12.60 -2.06 7.94
N LEU A 37 -12.00 -1.23 8.79
CA LEU A 37 -12.63 -0.60 9.93
C LEU A 37 -13.21 0.75 9.55
N ARG A 38 -14.46 0.96 9.93
CA ARG A 38 -15.20 2.21 9.70
C ARG A 38 -14.70 3.28 10.68
N SER A 39 -14.59 4.52 10.21
CA SER A 39 -14.20 5.64 11.07
C SER A 39 -15.15 5.82 12.25
N PRO A 40 -14.61 5.97 13.48
CA PRO A 40 -15.41 6.18 14.68
C PRO A 40 -15.94 7.63 14.77
N HIS A 41 -15.61 8.46 13.78
CA HIS A 41 -16.06 9.86 13.65
C HIS A 41 -17.01 10.07 12.45
N ARG A 42 -17.42 9.01 11.74
CA ARG A 42 -18.25 9.17 10.52
C ARG A 42 -19.56 9.91 10.77
N ASP A 43 -20.16 9.71 11.93
CA ASP A 43 -21.47 10.28 12.26
C ASP A 43 -21.32 11.52 13.17
N ALA A 44 -20.11 12.08 13.30
CA ALA A 44 -19.87 13.30 14.07
C ALA A 44 -20.48 14.50 13.34
N PRO A 45 -21.15 15.44 14.06
CA PRO A 45 -21.76 16.63 13.46
C PRO A 45 -20.76 17.51 12.71
N VAL A 46 -19.52 17.55 13.21
CA VAL A 46 -18.39 18.23 12.57
C VAL A 46 -17.27 17.20 12.42
N PRO A 47 -16.94 16.77 11.19
CA PRO A 47 -15.81 15.89 10.96
C PRO A 47 -14.51 16.65 11.28
N ALA A 48 -13.89 16.33 12.40
CA ALA A 48 -12.52 16.74 12.68
C ALA A 48 -11.56 15.63 12.21
N PRO A 49 -10.44 15.97 11.55
CA PRO A 49 -9.42 14.98 11.24
C PRO A 49 -8.87 14.41 12.55
N CYS A 50 -8.91 13.08 12.67
CA CYS A 50 -8.32 12.32 13.77
C CYS A 50 -7.47 11.23 13.15
N HIS A 51 -6.20 11.18 13.50
CA HIS A 51 -5.21 10.22 13.04
C HIS A 51 -4.91 9.16 14.11
N GLY A 52 -5.88 8.91 15.01
CA GLY A 52 -5.79 7.91 16.07
C GLY A 52 -5.63 8.48 17.47
N GLU A 53 -5.52 9.80 17.63
CA GLU A 53 -5.32 10.45 18.93
C GLU A 53 -6.46 10.19 19.93
N CYS A 54 -7.66 9.85 19.44
CA CYS A 54 -8.79 9.50 20.28
C CYS A 54 -8.71 8.08 20.89
N GLY A 55 -7.70 7.28 20.53
CA GLY A 55 -7.49 5.92 21.04
C GLY A 55 -8.44 4.85 20.49
N ARG A 56 -9.42 5.23 19.66
CA ARG A 56 -10.34 4.28 19.00
C ARG A 56 -9.74 3.72 17.72
N LEU A 57 -10.32 2.63 17.21
CA LEU A 57 -9.96 2.07 15.89
C LEU A 57 -10.80 2.72 14.78
N GLY A 58 -10.29 2.69 13.55
CA GLY A 58 -11.00 3.09 12.33
C GLY A 58 -10.45 4.34 11.61
N HIS A 59 -9.22 4.77 11.89
CA HIS A 59 -8.60 5.96 11.28
C HIS A 59 -7.86 5.67 9.97
N GLY A 60 -8.25 4.57 9.29
CA GLY A 60 -7.67 4.19 8.01
C GLY A 60 -6.17 3.90 8.13
N VAL A 61 -5.37 4.46 7.23
CA VAL A 61 -3.91 4.27 7.20
C VAL A 61 -3.22 4.77 8.46
N HIS A 62 -3.83 5.69 9.21
CA HIS A 62 -3.25 6.21 10.45
C HIS A 62 -3.28 5.18 11.60
N ASP A 63 -4.09 4.14 11.49
CA ASP A 63 -4.04 3.00 12.43
C ASP A 63 -2.94 1.99 12.07
N ALA A 64 -2.18 2.20 10.99
CA ALA A 64 -1.17 1.25 10.54
C ALA A 64 -0.10 1.01 11.61
N SER A 65 0.21 -0.26 11.83
CA SER A 65 1.19 -0.65 12.84
C SER A 65 2.05 -1.82 12.35
N SER A 66 3.29 -1.87 12.82
CA SER A 66 4.16 -3.03 12.71
C SER A 66 4.19 -3.88 13.99
N ASP A 67 3.48 -3.46 15.05
CA ASP A 67 3.34 -4.24 16.28
C ASP A 67 2.37 -5.42 16.06
N PRO A 68 2.83 -6.69 16.21
CA PRO A 68 1.98 -7.86 16.06
C PRO A 68 0.72 -7.84 16.94
N ALA A 69 0.79 -7.29 18.16
CA ALA A 69 -0.37 -7.23 19.05
C ALA A 69 -1.43 -6.29 18.49
N ARG A 70 -1.03 -5.07 18.10
CA ARG A 70 -1.92 -4.09 17.46
C ARG A 70 -2.50 -4.59 16.13
N ILE A 71 -1.72 -5.29 15.31
CA ILE A 71 -2.22 -5.87 14.05
C ILE A 71 -3.32 -6.91 14.33
N ARG A 72 -3.10 -7.80 15.31
CA ARG A 72 -4.11 -8.80 15.71
C ARG A 72 -5.37 -8.14 16.24
N GLU A 73 -5.26 -7.07 17.01
CA GLU A 73 -6.40 -6.27 17.48
C GLU A 73 -7.21 -5.69 16.32
N LEU A 74 -6.54 -5.06 15.34
CA LEU A 74 -7.19 -4.50 14.15
C LEU A 74 -7.93 -5.57 13.33
N PHE A 75 -7.32 -6.74 13.13
CA PHE A 75 -7.94 -7.86 12.42
C PHE A 75 -9.07 -8.52 13.22
N ALA A 76 -8.97 -8.57 14.55
CA ALA A 76 -10.04 -9.05 15.41
C ALA A 76 -11.28 -8.14 15.34
N ALA A 77 -11.06 -6.83 15.23
CA ALA A 77 -12.13 -5.84 15.03
C ALA A 77 -12.69 -5.85 13.58
N ALA A 78 -11.97 -6.43 12.62
CA ALA A 78 -12.36 -6.55 11.22
C ALA A 78 -12.35 -8.02 10.74
N PRO A 79 -13.22 -8.90 11.27
CA PRO A 79 -13.24 -10.32 10.91
C PRO A 79 -13.62 -10.60 9.44
N TRP A 80 -14.01 -9.58 8.68
CA TRP A 80 -14.30 -9.61 7.24
C TRP A 80 -13.15 -9.10 6.35
N ALA A 81 -12.00 -8.74 6.92
CA ALA A 81 -10.86 -8.26 6.15
C ALA A 81 -10.33 -9.36 5.23
N THR A 82 -10.22 -9.08 3.92
CA THR A 82 -9.71 -10.05 2.93
C THR A 82 -8.32 -9.70 2.42
N GLY A 83 -7.71 -8.65 2.97
CA GLY A 83 -6.38 -8.19 2.63
C GLY A 83 -5.83 -7.20 3.64
N TYR A 84 -4.73 -6.56 3.29
CA TYR A 84 -4.08 -5.55 4.12
C TYR A 84 -3.41 -4.48 3.26
N GLY A 85 -3.30 -3.29 3.84
CA GLY A 85 -2.64 -2.13 3.28
C GLY A 85 -1.33 -1.92 4.01
N ILE A 86 -0.30 -1.48 3.29
CA ILE A 86 1.01 -1.16 3.81
C ILE A 86 1.15 0.36 3.78
N ALA A 87 1.22 1.00 4.94
CA ALA A 87 1.38 2.44 5.04
C ALA A 87 2.71 2.89 4.43
N CYS A 88 2.65 3.93 3.61
CA CYS A 88 3.76 4.50 2.88
C CYS A 88 4.31 5.75 3.60
N GLY A 89 5.55 6.13 3.30
CA GLY A 89 6.22 7.29 3.90
C GLY A 89 6.64 7.15 5.37
N LEU A 90 6.41 6.00 6.02
CA LEU A 90 6.79 5.75 7.41
C LEU A 90 8.16 5.06 7.54
N PRO A 91 8.89 5.27 8.66
CA PRO A 91 10.06 4.48 8.99
C PRO A 91 9.76 2.96 9.02
N PRO A 92 10.76 2.10 8.77
CA PRO A 92 12.16 2.43 8.47
C PRO A 92 12.42 2.69 6.98
N HIS A 93 11.50 2.30 6.09
CA HIS A 93 11.74 2.31 4.64
C HIS A 93 11.36 3.62 3.96
N HIS A 94 10.51 4.44 4.61
CA HIS A 94 9.87 5.61 3.99
C HIS A 94 9.31 5.26 2.62
N LEU A 95 8.51 4.19 2.59
CA LEU A 95 8.10 3.51 1.36
C LEU A 95 7.43 4.48 0.39
N ILE A 96 7.88 4.46 -0.86
CA ILE A 96 7.31 5.17 -2.01
C ILE A 96 6.81 4.11 -2.98
N GLY A 97 5.50 4.00 -3.12
CA GLY A 97 4.88 3.11 -4.10
C GLY A 97 4.66 3.81 -5.44
N LEU A 98 5.21 3.26 -6.51
CA LEU A 98 4.76 3.59 -7.87
C LEU A 98 3.67 2.60 -8.24
N ASP A 99 2.43 3.06 -8.24
CA ASP A 99 1.24 2.28 -8.56
C ASP A 99 0.90 2.49 -10.05
N LEU A 100 1.31 1.51 -10.86
CA LEU A 100 1.16 1.49 -12.30
C LEU A 100 -0.14 0.78 -12.67
N ASP A 101 -1.15 1.59 -12.96
CA ASP A 101 -2.46 1.11 -13.40
C ASP A 101 -2.43 0.68 -14.86
N VAL A 102 -3.17 -0.38 -15.19
CA VAL A 102 -3.53 -0.71 -16.57
C VAL A 102 -4.97 -0.24 -16.79
N LYS A 103 -5.16 0.74 -17.68
CA LYS A 103 -6.48 1.24 -18.10
C LYS A 103 -6.53 1.24 -19.62
N THR A 104 -7.72 1.05 -20.18
CA THR A 104 -7.92 1.09 -21.64
C THR A 104 -7.42 2.43 -22.19
N GLY A 105 -6.44 2.39 -23.10
CA GLY A 105 -5.82 3.60 -23.68
C GLY A 105 -4.69 4.21 -22.85
N THR A 106 -4.22 3.56 -21.78
CA THR A 106 -3.09 4.04 -20.96
C THR A 106 -2.10 2.90 -20.70
N ASP A 107 -0.89 2.99 -21.26
CA ASP A 107 0.24 2.12 -20.91
C ASP A 107 1.17 2.87 -19.94
N SER A 108 0.86 2.78 -18.65
CA SER A 108 1.65 3.39 -17.57
C SER A 108 3.09 2.86 -17.52
N SER A 109 3.34 1.63 -17.98
CA SER A 109 4.69 1.06 -18.06
C SER A 109 5.50 1.70 -19.19
N ALA A 110 4.89 1.96 -20.34
CA ALA A 110 5.52 2.74 -21.41
C ALA A 110 5.76 4.18 -20.97
N ALA A 111 4.79 4.83 -20.33
CA ALA A 111 4.95 6.18 -19.81
C ALA A 111 6.10 6.29 -18.78
N LEU A 112 6.23 5.29 -17.88
CA LEU A 112 7.34 5.24 -16.93
C LEU A 112 8.69 5.09 -17.65
N ARG A 113 8.76 4.25 -18.70
CA ARG A 113 9.98 4.11 -19.52
C ARG A 113 10.34 5.42 -20.24
N GLU A 114 9.36 6.14 -20.75
CA GLU A 114 9.59 7.45 -21.39
C GLU A 114 10.09 8.48 -20.37
N LEU A 115 9.48 8.56 -19.18
CA LEU A 115 9.95 9.41 -18.08
C LEU A 115 11.38 9.06 -17.67
N ALA A 116 11.68 7.76 -17.56
CA ALA A 116 13.02 7.26 -17.24
C ALA A 116 14.07 7.70 -18.27
N LEU A 117 13.75 7.64 -19.56
CA LEU A 117 14.61 8.14 -20.64
C LEU A 117 14.77 9.65 -20.60
N ARG A 118 13.67 10.40 -20.45
CA ARG A 118 13.65 11.87 -20.46
C ARG A 118 14.41 12.47 -19.28
N HIS A 119 14.29 11.85 -18.10
CA HIS A 119 14.87 12.35 -16.85
C HIS A 119 16.09 11.55 -16.39
N LEU A 120 16.62 10.67 -17.25
CA LEU A 120 17.86 9.93 -17.05
C LEU A 120 17.89 9.16 -15.73
N PHE A 121 16.91 8.27 -15.52
CA PHE A 121 16.92 7.32 -14.42
C PHE A 121 16.58 5.91 -14.88
N THR A 122 16.92 4.93 -14.05
CA THR A 122 16.45 3.55 -14.17
C THR A 122 15.76 3.16 -12.87
N ILE A 123 14.81 2.22 -12.95
CA ILE A 123 14.25 1.61 -11.74
C ILE A 123 15.19 0.47 -11.32
N PRO A 124 15.81 0.53 -10.13
CA PRO A 124 16.64 -0.57 -9.64
C PRO A 124 15.79 -1.82 -9.37
N PRO A 125 16.39 -3.03 -9.37
CA PRO A 125 15.70 -4.23 -8.92
C PRO A 125 15.09 -4.04 -7.53
N THR A 126 13.79 -4.25 -7.41
CA THR A 126 13.05 -3.99 -6.18
C THR A 126 11.84 -4.91 -6.06
N VAL A 127 11.11 -4.84 -4.93
CA VAL A 127 9.86 -5.56 -4.74
C VAL A 127 8.83 -5.06 -5.75
N VAL A 128 8.22 -6.00 -6.48
CA VAL A 128 7.15 -5.73 -7.44
C VAL A 128 5.93 -6.53 -7.07
N ILE A 129 4.78 -5.87 -6.92
CA ILE A 129 3.49 -6.55 -6.70
C ILE A 129 2.69 -6.45 -7.98
N VAL A 130 2.24 -7.59 -8.51
CA VAL A 130 1.30 -7.66 -9.63
C VAL A 130 -0.11 -7.49 -9.08
N THR A 131 -0.86 -6.56 -9.67
CA THR A 131 -2.25 -6.31 -9.30
C THR A 131 -3.19 -7.23 -10.10
N PRO A 132 -4.39 -7.55 -9.58
CA PRO A 132 -5.35 -8.39 -10.29
C PRO A 132 -5.82 -7.82 -11.64
N SER A 133 -5.73 -6.50 -11.82
CA SER A 133 -6.09 -5.82 -13.08
C SER A 133 -4.97 -5.87 -14.13
N GLY A 134 -3.81 -6.48 -13.83
CA GLY A 134 -2.65 -6.52 -14.71
C GLY A 134 -1.65 -5.37 -14.51
N GLY A 135 -1.94 -4.45 -13.59
CA GLY A 135 -1.02 -3.39 -13.16
C GLY A 135 0.09 -3.89 -12.23
N ARG A 136 0.92 -2.95 -11.75
CA ARG A 136 2.05 -3.25 -10.86
C ARG A 136 2.27 -2.18 -9.81
N HIS A 137 2.59 -2.58 -8.58
CA HIS A 137 3.20 -1.69 -7.60
C HIS A 137 4.72 -1.92 -7.60
N LEU A 138 5.51 -0.87 -7.81
CA LEU A 138 6.95 -0.89 -7.57
C LEU A 138 7.22 -0.23 -6.22
N TRP A 139 7.96 -0.90 -5.35
CA TRP A 139 8.24 -0.40 -4.02
C TRP A 139 9.63 0.23 -4.00
N LEU A 140 9.74 1.50 -3.63
CA LEU A 140 11.01 2.18 -3.47
C LEU A 140 11.14 2.69 -2.03
N SER A 141 12.36 2.88 -1.54
CA SER A 141 12.62 3.55 -0.26
C SER A 141 13.00 5.01 -0.49
N GLY A 142 12.43 5.90 0.33
CA GLY A 142 12.77 7.31 0.36
C GLY A 142 13.82 7.63 1.43
N PRO A 143 14.55 8.76 1.30
CA PRO A 143 15.36 9.28 2.40
C PRO A 143 14.45 9.79 3.54
N SER A 144 14.91 9.69 4.80
CA SER A 144 14.08 9.96 5.98
C SER A 144 13.67 11.43 6.13
N GLU A 145 14.42 12.31 5.49
CA GLU A 145 14.30 13.76 5.54
C GLU A 145 13.34 14.32 4.47
N VAL A 146 12.88 13.47 3.53
CA VAL A 146 11.99 13.88 2.44
C VAL A 146 10.63 13.22 2.59
N VAL A 147 9.61 14.05 2.79
CA VAL A 147 8.22 13.60 2.78
C VAL A 147 7.71 13.60 1.34
N VAL A 148 7.53 12.41 0.78
CA VAL A 148 6.86 12.25 -0.52
C VAL A 148 5.35 12.20 -0.31
N PRO A 149 4.56 13.12 -0.90
CA PRO A 149 3.11 13.09 -0.78
C PRO A 149 2.47 11.98 -1.64
N ASN A 150 1.22 11.64 -1.34
CA ASN A 150 0.39 10.94 -2.31
C ASN A 150 0.11 11.82 -3.53
N SER A 151 0.15 11.23 -4.72
CA SER A 151 -0.36 11.88 -5.92
C SER A 151 -0.99 10.86 -6.87
N ALA A 152 -1.93 11.31 -7.68
CA ALA A 152 -2.57 10.48 -8.70
C ALA A 152 -2.34 11.08 -10.07
N GLY A 153 -1.76 10.32 -10.99
CA GLY A 153 -1.48 10.74 -12.36
C GLY A 153 -0.56 11.95 -12.55
N ARG A 154 0.16 12.41 -11.51
CA ARG A 154 1.02 13.62 -11.57
C ARG A 154 2.18 13.46 -12.55
N LEU A 155 2.81 12.29 -12.56
CA LEU A 155 3.93 12.00 -13.45
C LEU A 155 3.46 11.72 -14.88
N ALA A 156 2.41 10.91 -15.01
CA ALA A 156 1.73 10.60 -16.26
C ALA A 156 0.39 9.92 -15.94
N PRO A 157 -0.58 9.90 -16.88
CA PRO A 157 -1.79 9.11 -16.73
C PRO A 157 -1.49 7.65 -16.37
N GLY A 158 -2.18 7.14 -15.34
CA GLY A 158 -2.02 5.76 -14.87
C GLY A 158 -0.79 5.50 -14.01
N ILE A 159 -0.02 6.53 -13.64
CA ILE A 159 1.06 6.43 -12.65
C ILE A 159 0.65 7.21 -11.39
N ASP A 160 0.30 6.46 -10.35
CA ASP A 160 0.01 7.00 -9.02
C ASP A 160 1.23 6.82 -8.10
N ILE A 161 1.41 7.77 -7.18
CA ILE A 161 2.43 7.72 -6.15
C ILE A 161 1.75 7.53 -4.80
N ARG A 162 2.13 6.47 -4.10
CA ARG A 162 1.74 6.20 -2.72
C ARG A 162 2.89 6.59 -1.79
N GLY A 163 2.74 7.71 -1.11
CA GLY A 163 3.70 8.27 -0.16
C GLY A 163 3.07 8.43 1.23
N ALA A 164 3.50 9.44 1.98
CA ALA A 164 2.96 9.75 3.30
C ALA A 164 1.42 9.92 3.27
N GLY A 165 0.74 9.28 4.23
CA GLY A 165 -0.73 9.24 4.30
C GLY A 165 -1.37 8.34 3.24
N GLY A 166 -0.59 7.57 2.48
CA GLY A 166 -1.06 6.56 1.53
C GLY A 166 -0.71 5.15 1.94
N TYR A 167 -1.27 4.19 1.21
CA TYR A 167 -0.92 2.79 1.38
C TYR A 167 -0.93 2.04 0.06
N LEU A 168 -0.16 0.96 0.01
CA LEU A 168 -0.18 -0.03 -1.06
C LEU A 168 -0.94 -1.26 -0.60
N VAL A 169 -1.71 -1.91 -1.47
CA VAL A 169 -2.28 -3.23 -1.17
C VAL A 169 -1.15 -4.25 -1.16
N GLY A 170 -1.02 -5.00 -0.07
CA GLY A 170 0.05 -5.99 0.11
C GLY A 170 -0.22 -7.33 -0.60
N PRO A 171 0.83 -8.10 -0.95
CA PRO A 171 0.68 -9.42 -1.56
C PRO A 171 -0.09 -10.40 -0.67
N GLY A 172 -0.87 -11.28 -1.29
CA GLY A 172 -1.81 -12.20 -0.62
C GLY A 172 -3.20 -11.61 -0.40
N SER A 173 -3.36 -10.28 -0.53
CA SER A 173 -4.67 -9.62 -0.41
C SER A 173 -5.62 -10.06 -1.53
N ARG A 174 -6.85 -10.43 -1.16
CA ARG A 174 -7.90 -10.87 -2.07
C ARG A 174 -8.94 -9.77 -2.27
N THR A 175 -9.30 -9.53 -3.52
CA THR A 175 -10.32 -8.56 -3.95
C THR A 175 -11.37 -9.22 -4.83
N GLY A 176 -12.38 -8.47 -5.26
CA GLY A 176 -13.37 -8.95 -6.24
C GLY A 176 -12.76 -9.30 -7.61
N GLN A 177 -11.60 -8.72 -7.96
CA GLN A 177 -10.93 -8.95 -9.25
C GLN A 177 -9.86 -10.04 -9.21
N GLY A 178 -9.47 -10.51 -8.02
CA GLY A 178 -8.42 -11.51 -7.85
C GLY A 178 -7.49 -11.20 -6.68
N VAL A 179 -6.29 -11.80 -6.71
CA VAL A 179 -5.33 -11.77 -5.60
C VAL A 179 -4.08 -10.97 -6.00
N TYR A 180 -3.64 -10.06 -5.14
CA TYR A 180 -2.35 -9.38 -5.29
C TYR A 180 -1.22 -10.37 -5.04
N ALA A 181 -0.22 -10.42 -5.91
CA ALA A 181 0.89 -11.36 -5.78
C ALA A 181 2.22 -10.66 -5.99
N ALA A 182 3.27 -11.09 -5.28
CA ALA A 182 4.62 -10.66 -5.62
C ALA A 182 4.98 -11.20 -7.00
N ALA A 183 5.62 -10.38 -7.85
CA ALA A 183 6.15 -10.85 -9.11
C ALA A 183 7.23 -11.92 -8.85
N PRO A 184 7.31 -12.98 -9.67
CA PRO A 184 8.32 -14.03 -9.50
C PRO A 184 9.73 -13.46 -9.36
N GLY A 185 10.48 -13.94 -8.37
CA GLY A 185 11.85 -13.48 -8.12
C GLY A 185 11.98 -12.11 -7.45
N THR A 186 10.89 -11.44 -7.05
CA THR A 186 11.00 -10.11 -6.39
C THR A 186 10.64 -10.11 -4.90
N ALA A 187 9.96 -11.14 -4.40
CA ALA A 187 9.43 -11.20 -3.02
C ALA A 187 10.52 -11.19 -1.92
N HIS A 188 11.74 -11.58 -2.26
CA HIS A 188 12.88 -11.63 -1.33
C HIS A 188 13.69 -10.32 -1.32
N LEU A 189 13.44 -9.40 -2.26
CA LEU A 189 14.12 -8.13 -2.34
C LEU A 189 13.65 -7.20 -1.22
N ALA A 190 14.50 -6.24 -0.85
CA ALA A 190 14.10 -5.08 -0.06
C ALA A 190 13.63 -3.95 -1.00
N PRO A 191 12.82 -2.98 -0.53
CA PRO A 191 12.54 -1.77 -1.30
C PRO A 191 13.83 -1.02 -1.63
N ALA A 192 14.17 -0.96 -2.91
CA ALA A 192 15.38 -0.30 -3.37
C ALA A 192 15.28 1.24 -3.24
N PRO A 193 16.41 1.95 -3.03
CA PRO A 193 16.39 3.41 -2.94
C PRO A 193 15.77 4.07 -4.17
N CYS A 194 14.89 5.05 -3.95
CA CYS A 194 14.30 5.83 -5.02
C CYS A 194 15.40 6.58 -5.79
N PRO A 195 15.49 6.44 -7.12
CA PRO A 195 16.45 7.18 -7.92
C PRO A 195 16.32 8.68 -7.69
N ARG A 196 17.44 9.38 -7.48
CA ARG A 196 17.43 10.83 -7.18
C ARG A 196 16.69 11.65 -8.24
N SER A 197 16.83 11.31 -9.52
CA SER A 197 16.13 12.02 -10.61
C SER A 197 14.63 11.79 -10.55
N LEU A 198 14.17 10.59 -10.20
CA LEU A 198 12.74 10.31 -9.99
C LEU A 198 12.22 11.06 -8.76
N LEU A 199 12.95 11.02 -7.64
CA LEU A 199 12.56 11.70 -6.40
C LEU A 199 12.34 13.20 -6.58
N ARG A 200 13.11 13.87 -7.47
CA ARG A 200 12.92 15.28 -7.82
C ARG A 200 11.62 15.58 -8.58
N LEU A 201 10.96 14.57 -9.14
CA LEU A 201 9.69 14.71 -9.85
C LEU A 201 8.46 14.48 -8.95
N LEU A 202 8.67 13.88 -7.77
CA LEU A 202 7.61 13.53 -6.81
C LEU A 202 7.21 14.74 -5.96
#